data_AF-A0A2C9CG68-F1
#
_entry.id   AF-A0A2C9CG68-F1
#
_cell.length_a   1.000
_cell.length_b   1.000
_cell.length_c   1.000
_cell.angle_alpha   90.00
_cell.angle_beta   90.00
_cell.angle_gamma   90.00
#
_symmetry.space_group_name_H-M   'P 1'
#
loop_
_entity.id
_entity.type
_entity.pdbx_description
1 polymer ?
#
loop_
_entity_poly.entity_id
_entity_poly.type
_entity_poly.pdbx_seq_one_letter_code
_entity_poly.pdbx_strand_id
1 'polypeptide(L)' 'MKYTQYFLYTRQRPDRAYIKDEWIGFTIKNPVQTQIQSDGRIRKWAKIKGVSYENKIF' A
#
# COMPACT_ATOMS: atom_id res chain seq x y z
N MET A 1 -8.73 3.82 -9.60
CA MET A 1 -7.40 4.48 -9.68
C MET A 1 -6.76 4.12 -11.00
N LYS A 2 -5.91 4.97 -11.57
CA LYS A 2 -5.10 4.58 -12.75
C LYS A 2 -3.86 3.82 -12.27
N TYR A 3 -3.48 2.76 -12.98
CA TYR A 3 -2.33 1.92 -12.65
C TYR A 3 -1.32 1.92 -13.79
N THR A 4 -0.03 1.83 -13.44
CA THR A 4 1.03 1.57 -14.42
C THR A 4 1.22 0.06 -14.58
N GLN A 5 1.82 -0.37 -15.70
CA GLN A 5 2.16 -1.79 -15.89
C GLN A 5 3.12 -2.31 -14.81
N TYR A 6 4.08 -1.47 -14.38
CA TYR A 6 4.96 -1.81 -13.26
C TYR A 6 4.20 -2.06 -11.95
N PHE A 7 3.16 -1.28 -11.67
CA PHE A 7 2.31 -1.50 -10.50
C PHE A 7 1.52 -2.82 -10.60
N LEU A 8 0.93 -3.10 -11.76
CA LEU A 8 0.20 -4.34 -12.00
C LEU A 8 1.11 -5.58 -11.85
N TYR A 9 2.33 -5.50 -12.39
CA TYR A 9 3.33 -6.55 -12.24
C TYR A 9 3.77 -6.73 -10.77
N THR A 10 4.10 -5.65 -10.07
CA THR A 10 4.60 -5.72 -8.68
C THR A 10 3.55 -6.22 -7.68
N ARG A 11 2.26 -6.03 -7.97
CA ARG A 11 1.17 -6.55 -7.12
C ARG A 11 1.06 -8.08 -7.15
N GLN A 12 1.56 -8.75 -8.19
CA GLN A 12 1.55 -10.21 -8.29
C GLN A 12 2.58 -10.88 -7.37
N ARG A 13 3.52 -10.13 -6.79
CA ARG A 13 4.55 -10.69 -5.91
C ARG A 13 3.92 -11.24 -4.62
N PRO A 14 4.43 -12.35 -4.07
CA PRO A 14 3.85 -12.98 -2.87
C PRO A 14 3.73 -12.04 -1.66
N ASP A 15 4.69 -11.14 -1.47
CA ASP A 15 4.71 -10.14 -0.39
C ASP A 15 3.65 -9.03 -0.54
N ARG A 16 3.01 -8.92 -1.71
CA ARG A 16 2.08 -7.83 -2.06
C ARG A 16 0.73 -8.30 -2.56
N ALA A 17 0.59 -9.58 -2.93
CA ALA A 17 -0.64 -10.14 -3.50
C ALA A 17 -1.85 -10.02 -2.57
N TYR A 18 -1.63 -9.95 -1.25
CA TYR A 18 -2.70 -9.79 -0.26
C TYR A 18 -3.22 -8.35 -0.13
N ILE A 19 -2.53 -7.36 -0.70
CA ILE A 19 -2.89 -5.94 -0.58
C ILE A 19 -4.11 -5.66 -1.46
N LYS A 20 -5.23 -5.31 -0.83
CA LYS A 20 -6.49 -5.04 -1.52
C LYS A 20 -6.59 -3.59 -2.00
N ASP A 21 -7.31 -3.37 -3.11
CA ASP A 21 -7.58 -2.04 -3.67
C ASP A 21 -8.29 -1.12 -2.67
N GLU A 22 -9.21 -1.66 -1.86
CA GLU A 22 -9.91 -0.95 -0.79
C GLU A 22 -8.95 -0.35 0.25
N TRP A 23 -7.86 -1.04 0.59
CA TRP A 23 -6.88 -0.55 1.57
C TRP A 23 -6.06 0.60 1.00
N ILE A 24 -5.72 0.53 -0.29
CA ILE A 24 -5.02 1.61 -0.98
C ILE A 24 -5.92 2.83 -1.07
N GLY A 25 -7.18 2.65 -1.48
CA GLY A 25 -8.18 3.72 -1.51
C GLY A 25 -8.40 4.36 -0.15
N PHE A 26 -8.50 3.54 0.91
CA PHE A 26 -8.61 4.02 2.28
C PHE A 26 -7.38 4.81 2.70
N THR A 27 -6.17 4.31 2.43
CA THR A 27 -4.90 4.98 2.78
C THR A 27 -4.76 6.33 2.10
N ILE A 28 -5.24 6.46 0.87
CA ILE A 28 -5.22 7.73 0.14
C ILE A 28 -6.18 8.75 0.76
N LYS A 29 -7.38 8.30 1.17
CA LYS A 29 -8.45 9.15 1.71
C LYS A 29 -8.26 9.50 3.19
N ASN A 30 -7.76 8.57 3.99
CA ASN A 30 -7.63 8.68 5.44
C ASN A 30 -6.20 8.32 5.89
N PRO A 31 -5.17 9.07 5.45
CA PRO A 31 -3.81 8.81 5.88
C PRO A 31 -3.63 9.18 7.36
N VAL A 32 -2.98 8.32 8.13
CA VAL A 32 -2.50 8.65 9.48
C VAL A 32 -1.20 9.46 9.44
N GLN A 33 -0.46 9.34 8.33
CA GLN A 33 0.77 10.09 8.10
C GLN A 33 0.92 10.34 6.59
N THR A 34 1.48 11.49 6.25
CA THR A 34 1.87 11.84 4.87
C THR A 34 3.26 12.44 4.89
N GLN A 35 4.11 12.08 3.93
CA GLN A 35 5.46 12.61 3.76
C GLN A 35 5.73 12.90 2.29
N ILE A 36 6.32 14.05 2.00
CA ILE A 36 6.83 14.40 0.67
C ILE A 36 8.34 14.13 0.68
N GLN A 37 8.79 13.28 -0.25
CA GLN A 37 10.21 12.98 -0.45
C GLN A 37 10.91 14.09 -1.25
N SER A 38 12.24 14.11 -1.21
CA SER A 38 13.06 15.10 -1.95
C SER A 38 12.86 15.06 -3.48
N ASP A 39 12.42 13.91 -4.02
CA ASP A 39 12.09 13.72 -5.43
C ASP A 39 10.62 14.05 -5.77
N GLY A 40 9.87 14.61 -4.81
CA GLY A 40 8.46 14.98 -4.96
C GLY A 40 7.48 13.82 -4.78
N ARG A 41 7.94 12.58 -4.53
CA ARG A 41 7.04 11.44 -4.28
C ARG A 41 6.34 11.57 -2.93
N ILE A 42 5.04 11.34 -2.92
CA ILE A 42 4.21 11.40 -1.71
C ILE A 42 4.05 9.98 -1.15
N ARG A 43 4.45 9.77 0.11
CA ARG A 43 4.13 8.58 0.89
C ARG A 43 2.94 8.86 1.79
N LYS A 44 1.99 7.94 1.82
CA LYS A 44 0.84 7.93 2.72
C LYS A 44 0.79 6.60 3.46
N TRP A 45 0.50 6.65 4.75
CA TRP A 45 0.32 5.48 5.59
C TRP A 45 -1.06 5.48 6.21
N ALA A 46 -1.62 4.30 6.44
CA ALA A 46 -2.82 4.11 7.23
C ALA A 46 -2.76 2.77 7.95
N LYS A 47 -3.45 2.67 9.09
CA LYS A 47 -3.65 1.41 9.79
C LYS A 47 -4.89 0.73 9.22
N ILE A 48 -4.74 -0.50 8.73
CA ILE A 48 -5.86 -1.29 8.23
C ILE A 48 -6.37 -2.18 9.37
N LYS A 49 -7.65 -2.03 9.73
CA LYS A 49 -8.29 -2.85 10.78
C LYS A 49 -8.44 -4.30 10.28
N GLY A 50 -8.23 -5.26 11.17
CA GLY A 50 -8.46 -6.69 10.88
C GLY A 50 -7.35 -7.40 10.11
N VAL A 51 -6.21 -6.73 9.86
CA VAL A 51 -5.01 -7.41 9.37
C VAL A 51 -4.21 -7.86 10.59
N SER A 52 -4.35 -9.13 10.98
CA SER A 52 -3.43 -9.79 11.91
C SER A 52 -2.18 -10.21 11.13
N TYR A 53 -1.02 -9.67 11.50
CA TYR A 53 0.26 -10.12 10.97
C TYR A 53 0.59 -11.48 11.61
N GLU A 54 0.12 -12.58 11.02
CA GLU A 54 0.77 -13.87 11.26
C GLU A 54 2.15 -13.80 10.59
N ASN A 55 3.18 -13.74 11.42
CA ASN A 55 4.58 -13.73 11.00
C ASN A 55 4.87 -14.92 10.08
N LYS A 56 4.75 -14.73 8.76
CA LYS A 56 5.52 -15.53 7.81
C LYS A 56 6.95 -14.99 7.84
N ILE A 57 7.70 -15.56 8.79
CA ILE A 57 9.14 -15.41 8.97
C ILE A 57 9.83 -15.59 7.61
N PHE A 58 10.80 -14.72 7.35
CA PHE A 58 11.70 -14.73 6.20
C PHE A 58 12.40 -16.07 6.00
#